data_AF-A0A2D7AQ14-F1
#
_entry.id   AF-A0A2D7AQ14-F1
#
_cell.length_a   1.000
_cell.length_b   1.000
_cell.length_c   1.000
_cell.angle_alpha   90.00
_cell.angle_beta   90.00
_cell.angle_gamma   90.00
#
_symmetry.space_group_name_H-M   'P 1'
#
loop_
_entity.id
_entity.type
_entity.pdbx_description
1 polymer ?
#
loop_
_entity_poly.entity_id
_entity_poly.type
_entity_poly.pdbx_seq_one_letter_code
_entity_poly.pdbx_strand_id
1 'polypeptide(L)'
;MKFLYLIIIVFFFSVVRADITNFEKGKNFFNEKKYNLAKFKFEQDIVFNPKNESSYLYLAKIYNFEKDDNQEEKNLNTVILLNPKNEEAIFNLALLKIRKSNYDETKKLIKNFKKVCKELCQKQSDLQNKLNSVITK
;
A
#
# COMPACT_ATOMS: atom_id res chain seq x y z
N MET A 1 44.11 29.99 23.27
CA MET A 1 44.17 28.69 22.54
C MET A 1 43.24 27.61 23.09
N LYS A 2 42.70 27.70 24.34
CA LYS A 2 41.69 26.75 24.86
C LYS A 2 40.23 27.06 24.46
N PHE A 3 39.90 28.33 24.18
CA PHE A 3 38.56 28.74 23.78
C PHE A 3 38.16 28.35 22.34
N LEU A 4 39.13 28.10 21.46
CA LEU A 4 38.88 27.74 20.06
C LEU A 4 38.38 26.29 19.90
N TYR A 5 38.80 25.40 20.80
CA TYR A 5 38.35 24.00 20.83
C TYR A 5 36.89 23.85 21.25
N LEU A 6 36.35 24.80 22.04
CA LEU A 6 34.97 24.74 22.51
C LEU A 6 33.96 24.97 21.35
N ILE A 7 34.33 25.77 20.35
CA ILE A 7 33.48 26.09 19.19
C ILE A 7 33.39 24.92 18.20
N ILE A 8 34.45 24.11 18.07
CA ILE A 8 34.51 22.96 17.16
C ILE A 8 33.58 21.82 17.61
N ILE A 9 33.39 21.66 18.92
CA ILE A 9 32.50 20.63 19.47
C ILE A 9 31.02 20.99 19.24
N VAL A 10 30.66 22.28 19.23
CA VAL A 10 29.26 22.72 19.03
C VAL A 10 28.82 22.58 17.57
N PHE A 11 29.75 22.62 16.60
CA PHE A 11 29.43 22.40 15.19
C PHE A 11 29.31 20.93 14.77
N PHE A 12 29.90 19.99 15.53
CA PHE A 12 29.78 18.55 15.25
C PHE A 12 28.49 17.93 15.80
N PHE A 13 27.80 18.63 16.71
CA PHE A 13 26.43 18.29 17.10
C PHE A 13 25.40 18.96 16.16
N SER A 14 25.70 19.09 14.87
CA SER A 14 24.68 19.32 13.85
C SER A 14 23.80 18.08 13.79
N VAL A 15 22.81 18.06 14.67
CA VAL A 15 21.62 17.23 14.78
C VAL A 15 21.48 16.26 13.61
N VAL A 16 21.81 14.98 13.82
CA VAL A 16 21.33 13.89 12.96
C VAL A 16 19.82 13.86 13.12
N ARG A 17 19.10 14.70 12.34
CA ARG A 17 17.66 14.56 12.19
C ARG A 17 17.44 13.37 11.27
N ALA A 18 16.82 12.31 11.80
CA ALA A 18 16.25 11.27 10.94
C ALA A 18 15.19 11.95 10.06
N ASP A 19 15.47 12.13 8.77
CA ASP A 19 14.46 12.62 7.84
C ASP A 19 13.43 11.50 7.64
N ILE A 20 12.21 11.73 8.14
CA ILE A 20 11.10 10.80 7.95
C ILE A 20 10.77 10.79 6.46
N THR A 21 10.80 9.62 5.83
CA THR A 21 10.50 9.48 4.40
C THR A 21 9.08 9.96 4.09
N ASN A 22 8.84 10.32 2.82
CA ASN A 22 7.49 10.68 2.38
C ASN A 22 6.51 9.51 2.59
N PHE A 23 6.95 8.26 2.40
CA PHE A 23 6.17 7.08 2.74
C PHE A 23 5.74 7.05 4.21
N GLU A 24 6.67 7.20 5.16
CA GLU A 24 6.34 7.15 6.59
C GLU A 24 5.43 8.32 7.02
N LYS A 25 5.65 9.52 6.46
CA LYS A 25 4.71 10.66 6.63
C LYS A 25 3.32 10.32 6.10
N GLY A 26 3.23 9.72 4.90
CA GLY A 26 1.97 9.31 4.29
C GLY A 26 1.24 8.26 5.12
N LYS A 27 1.97 7.26 5.63
CA LYS A 27 1.44 6.22 6.52
C LYS A 27 0.90 6.79 7.83
N ASN A 28 1.59 7.78 8.42
CA ASN A 28 1.08 8.47 9.61
C ASN A 28 -0.23 9.21 9.32
N PHE A 29 -0.29 9.99 8.24
CA PHE A 29 -1.54 10.65 7.84
C PHE A 29 -2.66 9.66 7.52
N PHE A 30 -2.33 8.50 6.93
CA PHE A 30 -3.31 7.44 6.66
C PHE A 30 -3.90 6.90 7.97
N ASN A 31 -3.07 6.61 8.96
CA ASN A 31 -3.51 6.13 10.28
C ASN A 31 -4.36 7.18 11.02
N GLU A 32 -4.07 8.47 10.82
CA GLU A 32 -4.89 9.59 11.31
C GLU A 32 -6.15 9.84 10.47
N LYS A 33 -6.42 9.02 9.45
CA LYS A 33 -7.53 9.16 8.48
C LYS A 33 -7.52 10.47 7.68
N LYS A 34 -6.37 11.15 7.62
CA LYS A 34 -6.15 12.36 6.81
C LYS A 34 -5.79 11.96 5.38
N TYR A 35 -6.73 11.35 4.68
CA TYR A 35 -6.47 10.67 3.40
C TYR A 35 -5.92 11.58 2.29
N ASN A 36 -6.35 12.84 2.21
CA ASN A 36 -5.80 13.80 1.24
C ASN A 36 -4.31 14.07 1.48
N LEU A 37 -3.90 14.25 2.74
CA LEU A 37 -2.50 14.46 3.10
C LEU A 37 -1.68 13.17 2.92
N ALA A 38 -2.27 12.03 3.24
CA ALA A 38 -1.66 10.72 3.03
C ALA A 38 -1.38 10.48 1.53
N LYS A 39 -2.39 10.69 0.68
CA LYS A 39 -2.31 10.57 -0.78
C LYS A 39 -1.19 11.43 -1.35
N PHE A 40 -1.16 12.71 -0.99
CA PHE A 40 -0.12 13.64 -1.40
C PHE A 40 1.29 13.16 -1.01
N LYS A 41 1.44 12.58 0.18
CA LYS A 41 2.73 12.05 0.63
C LYS A 41 3.14 10.75 -0.05
N PHE A 42 2.20 9.85 -0.34
CA PHE A 42 2.51 8.66 -1.15
C PHE A 42 2.85 9.02 -2.60
N GLU A 43 2.18 10.02 -3.19
CA GLU A 43 2.51 10.54 -4.52
C GLU A 43 3.92 11.17 -4.55
N GLN A 44 4.28 11.97 -3.53
CA GLN A 44 5.64 12.48 -3.40
C GLN A 44 6.65 11.35 -3.25
N ASP A 45 6.35 10.33 -2.45
CA ASP A 45 7.25 9.17 -2.32
C ASP A 45 7.46 8.48 -3.67
N ILE A 46 6.40 8.28 -4.45
CA ILE A 46 6.47 7.67 -5.79
C ILE A 46 7.33 8.48 -6.76
N VAL A 47 7.30 9.82 -6.68
CA VAL A 47 8.16 10.68 -7.51
C VAL A 47 9.64 10.38 -7.28
N PHE A 48 10.06 10.16 -6.03
CA PHE A 48 11.46 9.89 -5.68
C PHE A 48 11.79 8.38 -5.69
N ASN A 49 10.82 7.53 -5.38
CA ASN A 49 10.94 6.09 -5.19
C ASN A 49 9.85 5.35 -6.00
N PRO A 50 9.88 5.38 -7.35
CA PRO A 50 8.81 4.83 -8.19
C PRO A 50 8.62 3.31 -8.09
N LYS A 51 9.53 2.60 -7.42
CA LYS A 51 9.44 1.16 -7.18
C LYS A 51 8.93 0.79 -5.79
N ASN A 52 8.61 1.77 -4.93
CA ASN A 52 8.06 1.49 -3.61
C ASN A 52 6.61 1.00 -3.73
N GLU A 53 6.41 -0.31 -3.75
CA GLU A 53 5.08 -0.90 -3.89
C GLU A 53 4.15 -0.55 -2.72
N SER A 54 4.71 -0.25 -1.54
CA SER A 54 3.91 0.10 -0.37
C SER A 54 3.16 1.42 -0.58
N SER A 55 3.77 2.42 -1.23
CA SER A 55 3.11 3.69 -1.52
C SER A 55 1.90 3.50 -2.44
N TYR A 56 2.03 2.67 -3.49
CA TYR A 56 0.89 2.30 -4.34
C TYR A 56 -0.18 1.51 -3.58
N LEU A 57 0.21 0.60 -2.68
CA LEU A 57 -0.73 -0.18 -1.89
C LEU A 57 -1.57 0.69 -0.95
N TYR A 58 -0.95 1.68 -0.31
CA TYR A 58 -1.70 2.64 0.51
C TYR A 58 -2.60 3.57 -0.33
N LEU A 59 -2.16 3.99 -1.52
CA LEU A 59 -3.03 4.71 -2.45
C LEU A 59 -4.26 3.88 -2.83
N ALA A 60 -4.09 2.59 -3.16
CA ALA A 60 -5.20 1.69 -3.40
C ALA A 60 -6.18 1.62 -2.21
N LYS A 61 -5.68 1.53 -0.98
CA LYS A 61 -6.52 1.55 0.24
C LYS A 61 -7.32 2.85 0.37
N ILE A 62 -6.71 4.00 0.04
CA ILE A 62 -7.39 5.30 0.04
C ILE A 62 -8.48 5.33 -1.04
N TYR A 63 -8.18 4.90 -2.26
CA TYR A 63 -9.16 4.90 -3.35
C TYR A 63 -10.33 3.94 -3.11
N ASN A 64 -10.09 2.80 -2.46
CA ASN A 64 -11.15 1.92 -1.96
C ASN A 64 -12.09 2.67 -0.99
N PHE A 65 -11.53 3.43 -0.04
CA PHE A 65 -12.33 4.25 0.88
C PHE A 65 -13.14 5.32 0.14
N GLU A 66 -12.56 5.93 -0.89
CA GLU A 66 -13.21 6.93 -1.76
C GLU A 66 -14.20 6.33 -2.76
N LYS A 67 -14.27 5.00 -2.86
CA LYS A 67 -15.04 4.24 -3.87
C LYS A 67 -14.63 4.57 -5.32
N ASP A 68 -13.38 4.97 -5.53
CA ASP A 68 -12.79 5.12 -6.86
C ASP A 68 -12.18 3.77 -7.30
N ASP A 69 -13.04 2.90 -7.81
CA ASP A 69 -12.67 1.55 -8.25
C ASP A 69 -11.58 1.57 -9.36
N ASN A 70 -11.53 2.62 -10.18
CA ASN A 70 -10.56 2.69 -11.27
C ASN A 70 -9.15 2.98 -10.75
N GLN A 71 -9.03 3.95 -9.85
CA GLN A 71 -7.75 4.29 -9.24
C GLN A 71 -7.30 3.22 -8.25
N GLU A 72 -8.22 2.58 -7.51
CA GLU A 72 -7.91 1.40 -6.71
C GLU A 72 -7.29 0.30 -7.58
N GLU A 73 -7.97 -0.06 -8.68
CA GLU A 73 -7.51 -1.13 -9.58
C GLU A 73 -6.11 -0.84 -10.16
N LYS A 74 -5.91 0.38 -10.66
CA LYS A 74 -4.64 0.82 -11.24
C LYS A 74 -3.48 0.69 -10.23
N ASN A 75 -3.70 1.13 -9.00
CA ASN A 75 -2.69 1.07 -7.95
C ASN A 75 -2.42 -0.38 -7.53
N LEU A 76 -3.46 -1.21 -7.34
CA LEU A 76 -3.28 -2.64 -7.01
C LEU A 76 -2.52 -3.40 -8.09
N ASN A 77 -2.84 -3.16 -9.37
CA ASN A 77 -2.12 -3.76 -10.48
C ASN A 77 -0.65 -3.34 -10.51
N THR A 78 -0.36 -2.08 -10.17
CA THR A 78 1.03 -1.60 -10.02
C THR A 78 1.77 -2.33 -8.89
N VAL A 79 1.12 -2.54 -7.74
CA VAL A 79 1.71 -3.31 -6.62
C VAL A 79 2.04 -4.73 -7.07
N ILE A 80 1.12 -5.40 -7.76
CA ILE A 80 1.31 -6.78 -8.25
C ILE A 80 2.41 -6.83 -9.33
N LEU A 81 2.54 -5.81 -10.16
CA LEU A 81 3.61 -5.70 -11.15
C LEU A 81 4.98 -5.58 -10.48
N LEU A 82 5.11 -4.73 -9.45
CA LEU A 82 6.35 -4.52 -8.70
C LEU A 82 6.69 -5.73 -7.81
N ASN A 83 5.69 -6.32 -7.18
CA ASN A 83 5.81 -7.44 -6.27
C ASN A 83 4.67 -8.46 -6.52
N PRO A 84 4.87 -9.44 -7.42
CA PRO A 84 3.86 -10.44 -7.76
C PRO A 84 3.45 -11.37 -6.62
N LYS A 85 4.14 -11.34 -5.48
CA LYS A 85 3.85 -12.14 -4.28
C LYS A 85 3.19 -11.31 -3.16
N ASN A 86 2.85 -10.05 -3.42
CA ASN A 86 2.16 -9.22 -2.44
C ASN A 86 0.73 -9.74 -2.22
N GLU A 87 0.55 -10.54 -1.17
CA GLU A 87 -0.72 -11.21 -0.89
C GLU A 87 -1.85 -10.23 -0.56
N GLU A 88 -1.55 -9.08 0.06
CA GLU A 88 -2.54 -8.05 0.37
C GLU A 88 -3.10 -7.40 -0.91
N ALA A 89 -2.24 -7.07 -1.88
CA ALA A 89 -2.68 -6.50 -3.15
C ALA A 89 -3.53 -7.49 -3.97
N ILE A 90 -3.13 -8.76 -4.02
CA ILE A 90 -3.89 -9.81 -4.71
C ILE A 90 -5.25 -10.02 -4.04
N PHE A 91 -5.29 -10.04 -2.71
CA PHE A 91 -6.53 -10.16 -1.94
C PHE A 91 -7.48 -8.98 -2.21
N ASN A 92 -6.98 -7.75 -2.12
CA ASN A 92 -7.78 -6.55 -2.36
C ASN A 92 -8.26 -6.48 -3.82
N LEU A 93 -7.43 -6.87 -4.78
CA LEU A 93 -7.84 -6.91 -6.19
C LEU A 93 -8.92 -7.97 -6.42
N ALA A 94 -8.83 -9.15 -5.78
CA ALA A 94 -9.87 -10.16 -5.85
C ALA A 94 -11.22 -9.64 -5.32
N LEU A 95 -11.20 -8.91 -4.20
CA LEU A 95 -12.39 -8.26 -3.65
C LEU A 95 -12.96 -7.20 -4.60
N LEU A 96 -12.13 -6.34 -5.18
CA LEU A 96 -12.54 -5.34 -6.15
C LEU A 96 -13.19 -6.00 -7.39
N LYS A 97 -12.58 -7.08 -7.91
CA LYS A 97 -13.13 -7.82 -9.06
C LYS A 97 -14.46 -8.49 -8.75
N ILE A 98 -14.68 -8.95 -7.51
CA ILE A 98 -16.00 -9.39 -7.04
C ILE A 98 -17.01 -8.24 -7.11
N ARG A 99 -16.65 -7.05 -6.59
CA ARG A 99 -17.56 -5.87 -6.63
C ARG A 99 -17.91 -5.46 -8.05
N LYS A 100 -16.96 -5.57 -8.99
CA LYS A 100 -17.14 -5.29 -10.42
C LYS A 100 -17.75 -6.45 -11.22
N SER A 101 -18.20 -7.51 -10.56
CA SER A 101 -18.76 -8.71 -11.19
C SER A 101 -17.84 -9.42 -12.20
N ASN A 102 -16.53 -9.21 -12.12
CA ASN A 102 -15.55 -9.87 -12.98
C ASN A 102 -15.07 -11.18 -12.35
N TYR A 103 -15.96 -12.18 -12.37
CA TYR A 103 -15.76 -13.44 -11.64
C TYR A 103 -14.66 -14.34 -12.22
N ASP A 104 -14.41 -14.27 -13.53
CA ASP A 104 -13.35 -15.05 -14.16
C ASP A 104 -11.96 -14.59 -13.71
N GLU A 105 -11.77 -13.27 -13.60
CA GLU A 105 -10.53 -12.73 -13.05
C GLU A 105 -10.43 -12.99 -11.54
N THR A 106 -11.53 -12.87 -10.79
CA THR A 106 -11.55 -13.26 -9.37
C THR A 106 -11.07 -14.69 -9.16
N LYS A 107 -11.55 -15.68 -9.94
CA LYS A 107 -11.11 -17.08 -9.82
C LYS A 107 -9.60 -17.23 -10.05
N LYS A 108 -9.04 -16.51 -11.03
CA LYS A 108 -7.58 -16.49 -11.28
C LYS A 108 -6.83 -15.90 -10.09
N LEU A 109 -7.31 -14.79 -9.54
CA LEU A 109 -6.70 -14.11 -8.39
C LEU A 109 -6.78 -14.97 -7.12
N ILE A 110 -7.90 -15.64 -6.83
CA ILE A 110 -8.03 -16.57 -5.70
C ILE A 110 -7.02 -17.72 -5.83
N LYS A 111 -6.90 -18.30 -7.03
CA LYS A 111 -5.90 -19.35 -7.30
C LYS A 111 -4.47 -18.84 -7.10
N ASN A 112 -4.18 -17.61 -7.51
CA ASN A 112 -2.87 -17.00 -7.30
C ASN A 112 -2.62 -16.73 -5.80
N PHE A 113 -3.59 -16.14 -5.11
CA PHE A 113 -3.55 -15.87 -3.67
C PHE A 113 -3.21 -17.13 -2.89
N LYS A 114 -3.90 -18.25 -3.17
CA LYS A 114 -3.61 -19.56 -2.54
C LYS A 114 -2.16 -20.03 -2.73
N LYS A 115 -1.50 -19.67 -3.84
CA LYS A 115 -0.11 -20.06 -4.11
C LYS A 115 0.92 -19.19 -3.38
N VAL A 116 0.60 -17.92 -3.15
CA VAL A 116 1.56 -16.92 -2.66
C VAL A 116 1.32 -16.48 -1.22
N CYS A 117 0.13 -16.73 -0.67
CA CYS A 117 -0.23 -16.30 0.67
C CYS A 117 0.73 -16.88 1.71
N LYS A 118 0.96 -16.09 2.77
CA LYS A 118 1.76 -16.47 3.93
C LYS A 118 1.06 -16.07 5.21
N GLU A 119 0.74 -14.79 5.36
CA GLU A 119 0.12 -14.23 6.56
C GLU A 119 -1.40 -14.16 6.45
N LEU A 120 -1.93 -14.03 5.22
CA LEU A 120 -3.36 -13.86 4.96
C LEU A 120 -4.04 -15.14 4.51
N CYS A 121 -3.40 -16.31 4.57
CA CYS A 121 -3.97 -17.55 4.05
C CYS A 121 -5.35 -17.91 4.66
N GLN A 122 -5.60 -17.57 5.93
CA GLN A 122 -6.93 -17.77 6.53
C GLN A 122 -8.05 -17.02 5.79
N LYS A 123 -7.75 -15.93 5.09
CA LYS A 123 -8.74 -15.15 4.31
C LYS A 123 -9.12 -15.80 2.98
N GLN A 124 -8.51 -16.93 2.61
CA GLN A 124 -8.84 -17.64 1.37
C GLN A 124 -10.31 -18.10 1.36
N SER A 125 -10.82 -18.62 2.49
CA SER A 125 -12.22 -19.01 2.61
C SER A 125 -13.16 -17.83 2.47
N ASP A 126 -12.78 -16.66 2.98
CA ASP A 126 -13.58 -15.44 2.90
C ASP A 126 -13.79 -15.00 1.44
N LEU A 127 -12.71 -15.02 0.64
CA LEU A 127 -12.81 -14.74 -0.80
C LEU A 127 -13.73 -15.73 -1.51
N GLN A 128 -13.57 -17.03 -1.22
CA GLN A 128 -14.39 -18.06 -1.86
C GLN A 128 -15.86 -17.95 -1.48
N ASN A 129 -16.16 -17.73 -0.19
CA ASN A 129 -17.51 -17.56 0.31
C ASN A 129 -18.16 -16.31 -0.29
N LYS A 130 -17.41 -15.21 -0.39
CA LYS A 130 -17.90 -13.95 -0.96
C LYS A 130 -18.15 -14.05 -2.46
N LEU A 131 -17.32 -14.80 -3.20
CA LEU A 131 -17.57 -15.10 -4.60
C LEU A 131 -18.81 -15.99 -4.78
N ASN A 132 -18.95 -17.05 -3.97
CA ASN A 132 -20.10 -17.96 -4.08
C ASN A 132 -21.41 -17.24 -3.79
N SER A 133 -21.46 -16.38 -2.77
CA SER A 133 -22.70 -15.68 -2.38
C SER A 133 -23.22 -14.69 -3.42
N VAL A 134 -22.37 -14.20 -4.33
CA VAL A 134 -22.78 -13.31 -5.44
C VAL A 134 -23.04 -14.07 -6.74
N ILE A 135 -22.56 -15.30 -6.89
CA ILE A 135 -22.83 -16.15 -8.06
C ILE A 135 -24.16 -16.91 -7.89
N THR A 136 -24.50 -17.30 -6.67
CA THR A 136 -25.72 -18.08 -6.38
C THR A 136 -26.98 -17.23 -6.20
N LYS A 137 -26.88 -15.91 -6.34
CA LYS A 137 -28.00 -14.95 -6.32
C LYS A 137 -28.32 -14.52 -7.74
#